data_AF-B0D2D1-F1
#
_entry.id   AF-B0D2D1-F1
#
_cell.length_a   1.000
_cell.length_b   1.000
_cell.length_c   1.000
_cell.angle_alpha   90.00
_cell.angle_beta   90.00
_cell.angle_gamma   90.00
#
_symmetry.space_group_name_H-M   'P 1'
#
loop_
_entity.id
_entity.type
_entity.pdbx_description
1 polymer ?
#
loop_
_entity_poly.entity_id
_entity_poly.type
_entity_poly.pdbx_seq_one_letter_code
_entity_poly.pdbx_strand_id
1 'polypeptide(L)'
;MPPRIASNRGGRGGGRGPARGGPGRGVGRGGTQVGPSIADYVTTVGVKRRDYGTDGSAIRIRVNAFVASIPQSKIYHYDVVVDPAKLPARFNTELVKILQASQPTIFTPLVVYDGRANIFAPRKLPLGDTDSREV
;
A
#
# COMPACT_ATOMS: atom_id res chain seq x y z
N MET A 1 -3.20 -28.89 -62.78
CA MET A 1 -4.43 -28.28 -63.32
C MET A 1 -4.38 -26.77 -63.09
N PRO A 2 -4.74 -25.92 -64.06
CA PRO A 2 -4.64 -24.45 -63.97
C PRO A 2 -5.79 -23.82 -63.16
N PRO A 3 -5.67 -22.58 -62.66
CA PRO A 3 -6.75 -21.91 -61.95
C PRO A 3 -7.77 -21.30 -62.93
N ARG A 4 -9.07 -21.47 -62.65
CA ARG A 4 -10.15 -20.79 -63.39
C ARG A 4 -10.44 -19.44 -62.75
N ILE A 5 -10.09 -18.37 -63.46
CA ILE A 5 -10.67 -17.04 -63.27
C ILE A 5 -12.03 -17.04 -63.97
N ALA A 6 -13.09 -16.64 -63.25
CA ALA A 6 -14.35 -16.22 -63.84
C ALA A 6 -14.74 -14.85 -63.27
N SER A 7 -15.04 -13.94 -64.19
CA SER A 7 -15.35 -12.52 -64.01
C SER A 7 -16.78 -12.25 -63.54
N ASN A 8 -16.90 -11.24 -62.68
CA ASN A 8 -18.08 -10.45 -62.28
C ASN A 8 -19.37 -10.57 -63.13
N ARG A 9 -20.51 -10.69 -62.43
CA ARG A 9 -21.76 -9.97 -62.77
C ARG A 9 -22.59 -9.75 -61.50
N GLY A 10 -23.06 -8.51 -61.33
CA GLY A 10 -23.42 -7.92 -60.05
C GLY A 10 -24.80 -8.25 -59.48
N GLY A 11 -25.00 -7.82 -58.23
CA GLY A 11 -26.27 -7.82 -57.52
C GLY A 11 -26.19 -6.96 -56.26
N ARG A 12 -26.72 -5.74 -56.33
CA ARG A 12 -26.92 -4.80 -55.22
C ARG A 12 -27.80 -5.43 -54.13
N GLY A 13 -27.40 -5.33 -52.86
CA GLY A 13 -28.30 -5.66 -51.74
C GLY A 13 -27.68 -5.47 -50.36
N GLY A 14 -27.95 -4.31 -49.76
CA GLY A 14 -28.19 -4.05 -48.33
C GLY A 14 -27.36 -4.74 -47.23
N GLY A 15 -26.66 -3.93 -46.43
CA GLY A 15 -26.33 -4.31 -45.05
C GLY A 15 -24.97 -3.86 -44.55
N ARG A 16 -24.74 -2.55 -44.39
CA ARG A 16 -23.65 -2.04 -43.53
C ARG A 16 -24.04 -2.31 -42.07
N GLY A 17 -23.69 -3.47 -41.53
CA GLY A 17 -23.59 -3.67 -40.09
C GLY A 17 -22.47 -2.79 -39.54
N PRO A 18 -22.58 -2.27 -38.30
CA PRO A 18 -21.56 -1.39 -37.75
C PRO A 18 -20.25 -2.17 -37.59
N ALA A 19 -19.18 -1.63 -38.20
CA ALA A 19 -17.83 -2.13 -38.05
C ALA A 19 -17.44 -2.10 -36.57
N ARG A 20 -17.51 -3.26 -35.92
CA ARG A 20 -16.96 -3.51 -34.59
C ARG A 20 -15.45 -3.64 -34.74
N GLY A 21 -14.75 -2.51 -34.68
CA GLY A 21 -13.30 -2.46 -34.87
C GLY A 21 -12.72 -1.09 -34.52
N GLY A 22 -13.12 -0.52 -33.38
CA GLY A 22 -12.39 0.59 -32.79
C GLY A 22 -11.01 0.12 -32.32
N PRO A 23 -9.97 0.98 -32.40
CA PRO A 23 -8.59 0.58 -32.17
C PRO A 23 -8.49 -0.04 -30.78
N GLY A 24 -7.96 -1.27 -30.74
CA GLY A 24 -7.63 -1.95 -29.50
C GLY A 24 -6.82 -0.97 -28.66
N ARG A 25 -7.42 -0.54 -27.55
CA ARG A 25 -6.79 0.34 -26.57
C ARG A 25 -5.55 -0.41 -26.09
N GLY A 26 -4.41 -0.07 -26.69
CA GLY A 26 -3.13 -0.66 -26.36
C GLY A 26 -2.99 -0.66 -24.85
N VAL A 27 -2.51 -1.77 -24.30
CA VAL A 27 -2.10 -1.83 -22.90
C VAL A 27 -0.96 -0.84 -22.79
N GLY A 28 -1.30 0.41 -22.44
CA GLY A 28 -0.33 1.48 -22.31
C GLY A 28 0.72 1.01 -21.33
N ARG A 29 1.97 0.92 -21.81
CA ARG A 29 3.15 0.63 -21.00
C ARG A 29 3.48 1.88 -20.18
N GLY A 30 2.53 2.31 -19.36
CA GLY A 30 2.64 3.47 -18.49
C GLY A 30 3.33 3.06 -17.19
N GLY A 31 4.65 2.92 -17.24
CA GLY A 31 5.46 2.89 -16.03
C GLY A 31 5.56 4.31 -15.49
N THR A 32 4.62 4.72 -14.64
CA THR A 32 4.78 5.96 -13.88
C THR A 32 5.97 5.76 -12.95
N GLN A 33 7.11 6.41 -13.25
CA GLN A 33 8.25 6.45 -12.35
C GLN A 33 7.88 7.28 -11.12
N VAL A 34 7.32 6.63 -10.12
CA VAL A 34 7.17 7.18 -8.77
C VAL A 34 8.05 6.34 -7.86
N GLY A 35 9.36 6.61 -7.91
CA GLY A 35 10.26 6.12 -6.88
C GLY A 35 10.04 6.90 -5.59
N PRO A 36 10.17 6.30 -4.40
CA PRO A 36 10.11 7.06 -3.16
C PRO A 36 11.24 8.11 -3.15
N SER A 37 10.91 9.34 -2.77
CA SER A 37 11.91 10.35 -2.43
C SER A 37 12.59 9.90 -1.15
N ILE A 38 13.84 9.45 -1.25
CA ILE A 38 14.64 9.00 -0.10
C ILE A 38 15.21 10.26 0.56
N ALA A 39 15.06 10.38 1.88
CA ALA A 39 15.62 11.50 2.63
C ALA A 39 17.14 11.36 2.81
N ASP A 40 17.86 12.47 2.90
CA ASP A 40 19.34 12.51 2.91
C ASP A 40 20.00 11.70 4.03
N TYR A 41 19.29 11.48 5.14
CA TYR A 41 19.78 10.72 6.29
C TYR A 41 19.64 9.19 6.14
N VAL A 42 19.05 8.70 5.04
CA VAL A 42 18.80 7.27 4.82
C VAL A 42 19.96 6.65 4.04
N THR A 43 20.77 5.85 4.73
CA THR A 43 21.82 5.04 4.09
C THR A 43 21.18 3.81 3.44
N THR A 44 21.19 3.73 2.10
CA THR A 44 20.70 2.55 1.39
C THR A 44 21.73 1.43 1.42
N VAL A 45 21.39 0.30 2.04
CA VAL A 45 22.19 -0.93 1.97
C VAL A 45 21.73 -1.75 0.77
N GLY A 46 22.40 -1.58 -0.38
CA GLY A 46 22.14 -2.34 -1.61
C GLY A 46 22.27 -1.52 -2.90
N VAL A 47 22.40 -2.21 -4.03
CA VAL A 47 22.43 -1.57 -5.36
C VAL A 47 20.99 -1.24 -5.77
N LYS A 48 20.72 0.04 -6.05
CA LYS A 48 19.42 0.49 -6.59
C LYS A 48 19.07 -0.29 -7.85
N ARG A 49 17.79 -0.67 -8.00
CA ARG A 49 17.28 -1.29 -9.23
C ARG A 49 17.62 -0.38 -10.42
N ARG A 50 18.38 -0.91 -11.38
CA ARG A 50 18.81 -0.18 -12.58
C ARG A 50 17.62 0.10 -13.49
N ASP A 51 16.92 -0.96 -13.91
CA ASP A 51 15.83 -0.87 -14.89
C ASP A 51 14.69 -1.88 -14.62
N TYR A 52 13.60 -1.73 -15.37
CA TYR A 52 12.46 -2.66 -15.41
C TYR A 52 12.56 -3.59 -16.63
N GLY A 53 12.14 -4.86 -16.49
CA GLY A 53 12.22 -5.83 -17.58
C GLY A 53 11.26 -5.50 -18.74
N THR A 54 11.72 -5.72 -19.98
CA THR A 54 11.00 -5.33 -21.20
C THR A 54 10.55 -6.49 -22.08
N ASP A 55 11.03 -7.70 -21.82
CA ASP A 55 10.79 -8.82 -22.71
C ASP A 55 9.49 -9.55 -22.36
N GLY A 56 8.83 -10.10 -23.39
CA GLY A 56 7.59 -10.86 -23.25
C GLY A 56 6.31 -10.05 -23.50
N SER A 57 5.17 -10.76 -23.46
CA SER A 57 3.85 -10.21 -23.71
C SER A 57 3.21 -9.68 -22.43
N ALA A 58 2.62 -8.49 -22.48
CA ALA A 58 1.93 -7.90 -21.33
C ALA A 58 0.63 -8.66 -20.99
N ILE A 59 0.49 -9.08 -19.74
CA ILE A 59 -0.70 -9.78 -19.22
C ILE A 59 -1.25 -8.97 -18.05
N ARG A 60 -2.58 -8.81 -17.98
CA ARG A 60 -3.25 -8.16 -16.86
C ARG A 60 -3.42 -9.16 -15.72
N ILE A 61 -2.85 -8.85 -14.56
CA ILE A 61 -2.97 -9.65 -13.34
C ILE A 61 -3.74 -8.88 -12.27
N ARG A 62 -4.40 -9.60 -11.37
CA ARG A 62 -4.90 -9.07 -10.11
C ARG A 62 -4.12 -9.76 -8.99
N VAL A 63 -3.70 -8.97 -8.01
CA VAL A 63 -2.96 -9.45 -6.84
C VAL A 63 -3.67 -9.02 -5.57
N ASN A 64 -3.42 -9.72 -4.47
CA ASN A 64 -3.91 -9.34 -3.15
C ASN A 64 -3.04 -8.20 -2.55
N ALA A 65 -2.95 -7.08 -3.27
CA ALA A 65 -2.24 -5.88 -2.82
C ALA A 65 -3.18 -4.68 -2.97
N PHE A 66 -3.38 -3.97 -1.87
CA PHE A 66 -4.24 -2.80 -1.79
C PHE A 66 -3.38 -1.54 -1.62
N VAL A 67 -3.69 -0.49 -2.36
CA VAL A 67 -2.99 0.79 -2.25
C VAL A 67 -3.36 1.45 -0.92
N ALA A 68 -2.36 1.65 -0.06
CA ALA A 68 -2.52 2.39 1.20
C ALA A 68 -2.05 3.85 1.01
N SER A 69 -2.87 4.80 1.45
CA SER A 69 -2.49 6.21 1.53
C SER A 69 -2.04 6.52 2.96
N ILE A 70 -0.76 6.86 3.13
CA ILE A 70 -0.17 7.15 4.44
C ILE A 70 0.06 8.66 4.55
N PRO A 71 -0.47 9.33 5.59
CA PRO A 71 -0.25 10.76 5.79
C PRO A 71 1.22 11.05 6.13
N GLN A 72 1.75 12.16 5.63
CA GLN A 72 3.06 12.67 6.02
C GLN A 72 2.95 13.41 7.36
N SER A 73 3.02 12.67 8.46
CA SER A 73 2.96 13.20 9.82
C SER A 73 4.02 12.57 10.71
N LYS A 74 4.42 13.29 11.78
CA LYS A 74 5.28 12.73 12.81
C LYS A 74 4.51 11.67 13.59
N ILE A 75 5.12 10.50 13.77
CA ILE A 75 4.62 9.44 14.64
C ILE A 75 5.55 9.38 15.85
N TYR A 76 4.97 9.41 17.03
CA TYR A 76 5.70 9.35 18.29
C TYR A 76 5.75 7.91 18.77
N HIS A 77 6.95 7.45 19.09
CA HIS A 77 7.21 6.13 19.64
C HIS A 77 7.54 6.27 21.12
N TYR A 78 6.91 5.43 21.95
CA TYR A 78 7.13 5.36 23.38
C TYR A 78 7.52 3.93 23.75
N ASP A 79 8.49 3.81 24.64
CA ASP A 79 8.87 2.55 25.27
C ASP A 79 7.93 2.26 26.44
N VAL A 80 7.47 1.02 26.53
CA VAL A 80 6.52 0.56 27.55
C VAL A 80 7.14 -0.58 28.33
N VAL A 81 7.26 -0.37 29.63
CA VAL A 81 7.67 -1.38 30.59
C VAL A 81 6.44 -1.88 31.32
N VAL A 82 6.18 -3.19 31.25
CA VAL A 82 5.09 -3.85 31.99
C VAL A 82 5.73 -4.77 33.01
N ASP A 83 5.38 -4.59 34.28
CA ASP A 83 5.85 -5.44 35.37
C ASP A 83 4.73 -6.33 35.92
N PRO A 84 4.95 -7.66 36.05
CA PRO A 84 6.19 -8.39 35.75
C PRO A 84 6.45 -8.56 34.23
N ALA A 85 7.72 -8.50 33.83
CA ALA A 85 8.14 -8.48 32.41
C ALA A 85 7.71 -9.68 31.53
N LYS A 86 7.35 -10.83 32.13
CA LYS A 86 7.03 -12.07 31.40
C LYS A 86 5.54 -12.40 31.48
N LEU A 87 4.74 -11.61 30.78
CA LEU A 87 3.30 -11.85 30.63
C LEU A 87 2.96 -12.22 29.18
N PRO A 88 1.88 -13.00 28.94
CA PRO A 88 1.44 -13.30 27.58
C PRO A 88 1.08 -12.02 26.81
N ALA A 89 1.49 -11.91 25.55
CA ALA A 89 1.25 -10.70 24.74
C ALA A 89 -0.24 -10.30 24.65
N ARG A 90 -1.15 -11.29 24.63
CA ARG A 90 -2.60 -11.03 24.65
C ARG A 90 -3.04 -10.31 25.94
N PHE A 91 -2.48 -10.73 27.07
CA PHE A 91 -2.76 -10.11 28.35
C PHE A 91 -2.20 -8.68 28.40
N ASN A 92 -0.99 -8.46 27.88
CA ASN A 92 -0.41 -7.11 27.79
C ASN A 92 -1.27 -6.17 26.94
N THR A 93 -1.78 -6.65 25.80
CA THR A 93 -2.69 -5.84 24.96
C THR A 93 -3.98 -5.49 25.69
N GLU A 94 -4.53 -6.42 26.48
CA GLU A 94 -5.72 -6.16 27.28
C GLU A 94 -5.44 -5.18 28.42
N LEU A 95 -4.30 -5.31 29.10
CA LEU A 95 -3.84 -4.40 30.14
C LEU A 95 -3.69 -2.98 29.58
N VAL A 96 -3.00 -2.82 28.45
CA VAL A 96 -2.85 -1.51 27.79
C VAL A 96 -4.21 -0.97 27.32
N LYS A 97 -5.13 -1.81 26.88
CA LYS A 97 -6.50 -1.39 26.53
C LYS A 97 -7.24 -0.84 27.75
N ILE A 98 -7.12 -1.49 28.92
CA ILE A 98 -7.73 -1.03 30.17
C ILE A 98 -7.06 0.28 30.64
N LEU A 99 -5.74 0.39 30.53
CA LEU A 99 -4.99 1.61 30.85
C LEU A 99 -5.46 2.81 30.00
N GLN A 100 -5.66 2.61 28.70
CA GLN A 100 -6.18 3.65 27.82
C GLN A 100 -7.59 4.08 28.22
N ALA A 101 -8.43 3.14 28.67
CA ALA A 101 -9.79 3.43 29.14
C ALA A 101 -9.81 4.15 30.50
N SER A 102 -8.86 3.85 31.40
CA SER A 102 -8.78 4.48 32.72
C SER A 102 -8.18 5.89 32.69
N GLN A 103 -7.37 6.20 31.68
CA GLN A 103 -6.74 7.52 31.50
C GLN A 103 -7.11 8.19 30.16
N PRO A 104 -8.38 8.59 29.98
CA PRO A 104 -8.84 9.21 28.74
C PRO A 104 -8.16 10.55 28.44
N THR A 105 -7.67 11.26 29.46
CA THR A 105 -6.94 12.53 29.30
C THR A 105 -5.60 12.35 28.56
N ILE A 106 -4.96 11.19 28.71
CA ILE A 106 -3.68 10.89 28.06
C ILE A 106 -3.88 10.15 26.75
N PHE A 107 -4.83 9.21 26.69
CA PHE A 107 -4.98 8.26 25.59
C PHE A 107 -6.19 8.53 24.67
N THR A 108 -6.68 9.76 24.61
CA THR A 108 -7.67 10.17 23.59
C THR A 108 -7.03 11.10 22.55
N PRO A 109 -7.04 10.77 21.24
CA PRO A 109 -7.43 9.49 20.64
C PRO A 109 -6.49 8.33 21.06
N LEU A 110 -7.01 7.10 20.91
CA LEU A 110 -6.33 5.87 21.30
C LEU A 110 -4.98 5.71 20.60
N VAL A 111 -4.05 5.07 21.30
CA VAL A 111 -2.72 4.73 20.80
C VAL A 111 -2.65 3.25 20.44
N VAL A 112 -1.73 2.92 19.53
CA VAL A 112 -1.51 1.55 19.07
C VAL A 112 -0.37 0.93 19.86
N TYR A 113 -0.56 -0.31 20.30
CA TYR A 113 0.43 -1.07 21.05
C TYR A 113 0.74 -2.38 20.32
N ASP A 114 2.02 -2.74 20.27
CA ASP A 114 2.52 -3.93 19.57
C ASP A 114 2.35 -5.25 20.36
N GLY A 115 1.90 -5.19 21.61
CA GLY A 115 1.78 -6.35 22.50
C GLY A 115 3.03 -6.62 23.35
N ARG A 116 4.08 -5.81 23.23
CA ARG A 116 5.37 -5.96 23.94
C ARG A 116 5.84 -4.67 24.58
N ALA A 117 6.61 -3.86 23.87
CA ALA A 117 7.29 -2.69 24.46
C ALA A 117 7.03 -1.41 23.67
N ASN A 118 6.31 -1.46 22.54
CA ASN A 118 6.20 -0.32 21.65
C ASN A 118 4.79 0.23 21.59
N ILE A 119 4.63 1.49 21.97
CA ILE A 119 3.43 2.30 21.69
C ILE A 119 3.72 3.30 20.59
N PHE A 120 2.79 3.45 19.66
CA PHE A 120 2.78 4.46 18.62
C PHE A 120 1.59 5.39 18.75
N ALA A 121 1.86 6.69 18.71
CA ALA A 121 0.84 7.73 18.77
C ALA A 121 1.00 8.74 17.62
N PRO A 122 -0.12 9.25 17.05
CA PRO A 122 -0.06 10.31 16.04
C PRO A 122 0.25 11.70 16.64
N ARG A 123 0.36 11.80 17.97
CA ARG A 123 0.61 13.04 18.72
C ARG A 123 1.52 12.79 19.92
N LYS A 124 2.04 13.87 20.49
CA LYS A 124 2.75 13.81 21.77
C LYS A 124 1.76 13.45 22.89
N LEU A 125 2.12 12.51 23.75
CA LEU A 125 1.33 12.15 24.93
C LEU A 125 1.64 13.15 26.05
N PRO A 126 0.64 13.63 26.81
CA PRO A 126 0.86 14.53 27.94
C PRO A 126 1.39 13.75 29.15
N LEU A 127 2.67 13.36 29.11
CA LEU A 127 3.34 12.55 30.14
C LEU A 127 4.13 13.38 31.16
N GLY A 128 4.15 14.71 31.03
CA GLY A 128 4.93 15.61 31.88
C GLY A 128 6.26 16.03 31.22
N ASP A 129 7.13 16.70 31.99
CA ASP A 129 8.34 17.34 31.46
C ASP A 129 9.41 16.36 30.99
N THR A 130 9.42 15.14 31.54
CA THR A 130 10.36 14.08 31.19
C THR A 130 9.84 13.14 30.09
N ASP A 131 8.65 13.39 29.54
CA ASP A 131 7.98 12.54 28.56
C ASP A 131 7.82 11.06 29.03
N SER A 132 7.81 10.83 30.35
CA SER A 132 7.74 9.52 30.99
C SER A 132 6.73 9.53 32.13
N ARG A 133 5.92 8.48 32.27
CA ARG A 133 4.96 8.36 33.38
C ARG A 133 4.77 6.92 33.80
N GLU A 134 4.83 6.68 35.11
CA GLU A 134 4.44 5.43 35.76
C GLU A 134 2.99 5.58 36.25
N VAL A 135 2.18 4.52 36.08
CA VAL A 135 0.75 4.49 36.41
C VAL A 135 0.44 3.27 37.25
#